data_AF-A0A7W2PRB2-F1
#
_entry.id   AF-A0A7W2PRB2-F1
#
_cell.length_a   1.000
_cell.length_b   1.000
_cell.length_c   1.000
_cell.angle_alpha   90.00
_cell.angle_beta   90.00
_cell.angle_gamma   90.00
#
_symmetry.space_group_name_H-M   'P 1'
#
loop_
_entity.id
_entity.type
_entity.pdbx_description
1 polymer ?
#
loop_
_entity_poly.entity_id
_entity_poly.type
_entity_poly.pdbx_seq_one_letter_code
_entity_poly.pdbx_strand_id
1 'polypeptide(L)'
;MMKFQSLAGAVLMVGVSTLLLAGCAHDGDVRDSHDNTYGTTAKSPPTYLGCVRSELPAQVKTYEIQSSDSVRLFVESTDPDKADGLVELKGAGPKRQYAAYQRDAWYDHGRLLDAALLCSKA
;
A
#
# COMPACT_ATOMS: atom_id res chain seq x y z
N MET A 1 14.91 38.22 -69.72
CA MET A 1 15.66 36.95 -69.71
C MET A 1 15.61 36.38 -68.30
N MET A 2 15.32 35.07 -68.20
CA MET A 2 14.96 34.27 -67.01
C MET A 2 16.06 34.14 -65.94
N LYS A 3 15.65 34.01 -64.67
CA LYS A 3 15.56 32.69 -63.98
C LYS A 3 14.82 32.78 -62.63
N PHE A 4 13.70 32.06 -62.55
CA PHE A 4 13.06 31.56 -61.34
C PHE A 4 13.81 30.30 -60.90
N GLN A 5 14.16 30.18 -59.61
CA GLN A 5 14.18 28.89 -58.92
C GLN A 5 13.64 29.06 -57.49
N SER A 6 12.47 28.44 -57.30
CA SER A 6 11.83 28.16 -56.02
C SER A 6 12.48 26.91 -55.41
N LEU A 7 12.77 26.92 -54.12
CA LEU A 7 12.83 25.72 -53.29
C LEU A 7 12.27 26.05 -51.92
N ALA A 8 10.98 25.72 -51.77
CA ALA A 8 10.38 25.43 -50.49
C ALA A 8 11.24 24.41 -49.73
N GLY A 9 11.39 24.62 -48.42
CA GLY A 9 12.14 23.74 -47.56
C GLY A 9 11.86 24.04 -46.10
N ALA A 10 10.61 23.91 -45.68
CA ALA A 10 10.26 23.78 -44.28
C ALA A 10 10.98 22.55 -43.72
N VAL A 11 11.91 22.74 -42.78
CA VAL A 11 12.54 21.62 -42.05
C VAL A 11 12.73 22.00 -40.58
N LEU A 12 11.71 21.57 -39.84
CA LEU A 12 11.76 20.90 -38.54
C LEU A 12 12.31 21.67 -37.33
N MET A 13 11.37 22.07 -36.46
CA MET A 13 11.55 21.99 -35.01
C MET A 13 12.13 20.62 -34.63
N VAL A 14 13.32 20.63 -34.04
CA VAL A 14 13.91 19.50 -33.31
C VAL A 14 14.43 20.10 -32.00
N GLY A 15 14.07 19.63 -30.81
CA GLY A 15 13.22 18.52 -30.45
C GLY A 15 13.39 18.31 -28.94
N VAL A 16 12.25 18.31 -28.26
CA VAL A 16 11.95 17.56 -27.03
C VAL A 16 12.83 17.86 -25.81
N SER A 17 12.26 18.67 -24.92
CA SER A 17 12.61 18.75 -23.50
C SER A 17 12.91 17.35 -22.96
N THR A 18 14.11 17.13 -22.42
CA THR A 18 14.44 15.93 -21.65
C THR A 18 13.50 15.87 -20.45
N LEU A 19 12.38 15.18 -20.62
CA LEU A 19 11.49 14.76 -19.55
C LEU A 19 12.32 13.92 -18.60
N LEU A 20 12.52 14.46 -17.40
CA LEU A 20 13.08 13.76 -16.25
C LEU A 20 12.25 12.51 -16.02
N LEU A 21 12.73 11.36 -16.50
CA LEU A 21 12.30 10.05 -16.02
C LEU A 21 12.91 9.82 -14.63
N ALA A 22 12.66 10.74 -13.70
CA ALA A 22 12.68 10.40 -12.29
C ALA A 22 11.37 9.63 -12.08
N GLY A 23 11.40 8.32 -12.33
CA GLY A 23 10.30 7.43 -11.99
C GLY A 23 9.95 7.67 -10.53
N CYS A 24 8.74 8.14 -10.29
CA CYS A 24 8.27 8.48 -8.96
C CYS A 24 8.42 7.26 -8.06
N ALA A 25 8.93 7.54 -6.86
CA ALA A 25 9.35 6.62 -5.82
C ALA A 25 8.48 5.36 -5.77
N HIS A 26 9.13 4.19 -5.91
CA HIS A 26 8.56 2.96 -5.40
C HIS A 26 8.55 3.12 -3.89
N ASP A 27 7.38 3.37 -3.32
CA ASP A 27 7.20 3.46 -1.87
C ASP A 27 7.66 2.12 -1.27
N GLY A 28 8.85 2.15 -0.67
CA GLY A 28 9.53 0.97 -0.17
C GLY A 28 8.70 0.33 0.92
N ASP A 29 8.32 1.10 1.94
CA ASP A 29 7.58 0.62 3.10
C ASP A 29 6.10 0.41 2.78
N VAL A 30 5.53 -0.74 3.18
CA VAL A 30 4.10 -1.04 3.06
C VAL A 30 3.20 0.03 3.70
N ARG A 31 3.72 0.76 4.71
CA ARG A 31 3.02 1.85 5.41
C ARG A 31 2.83 3.09 4.56
N ASP A 32 3.62 3.24 3.50
CA ASP A 32 3.49 4.34 2.54
C ASP A 32 2.45 4.03 1.46
N SER A 33 1.85 2.83 1.48
CA SER A 33 0.78 2.47 0.55
C SER A 33 -0.40 3.44 0.62
N HIS A 34 -0.83 3.90 -0.55
CA HIS A 34 -2.06 4.67 -0.72
C HIS A 34 -3.30 3.89 -0.25
N ASP A 35 -3.25 2.56 -0.33
CA ASP A 35 -4.37 1.70 0.03
C ASP A 35 -4.26 1.28 1.50
N ASN A 36 -5.01 1.99 2.32
CA ASN A 36 -5.03 1.82 3.76
C ASN A 36 -6.42 2.05 4.36
N THR A 37 -6.62 1.60 5.58
CA THR A 37 -7.82 1.90 6.38
C THR A 37 -7.48 2.03 7.85
N TYR A 38 -8.21 2.90 8.54
CA TYR A 38 -7.99 3.22 9.95
C TYR A 38 -9.30 3.22 10.72
N GLY A 39 -9.21 2.96 12.01
CA GLY A 39 -10.38 3.07 12.87
C GLY A 39 -10.08 2.70 14.31
N THR A 40 -11.14 2.36 15.04
CA THR A 40 -11.04 1.88 16.40
C THR A 40 -11.81 0.59 16.60
N THR A 41 -11.31 -0.28 17.46
CA THR A 41 -12.02 -1.48 17.90
C THR A 41 -12.01 -1.60 19.42
N ALA A 42 -13.06 -2.19 19.99
CA ALA A 42 -13.10 -2.56 21.40
C ALA A 42 -12.51 -3.96 21.66
N LYS A 43 -12.16 -4.70 20.59
CA LYS A 43 -11.60 -6.05 20.70
C LYS A 43 -10.21 -6.02 21.32
N SER A 44 -9.87 -7.13 22.00
CA SER A 44 -8.51 -7.38 22.44
C SER A 44 -7.61 -7.67 21.22
N PRO A 45 -6.27 -7.44 21.30
CA PRO A 45 -5.36 -7.76 20.21
C PRO A 45 -5.49 -9.18 19.64
N PRO A 46 -5.47 -10.27 20.44
CA PRO A 46 -5.59 -11.62 19.89
C PRO A 46 -6.95 -11.87 19.23
N THR A 47 -8.04 -11.27 19.75
CA THR A 47 -9.38 -11.39 19.14
C THR A 47 -9.44 -10.67 17.80
N TYR A 48 -8.92 -9.45 17.72
CA TYR A 48 -8.96 -8.64 16.51
C TYR A 48 -8.04 -9.22 15.43
N LEU A 49 -6.77 -9.47 15.75
CA LEU A 49 -5.80 -9.98 14.78
C LEU A 49 -6.09 -11.44 14.39
N GLY A 50 -6.65 -12.24 15.30
CA GLY A 50 -7.14 -13.58 14.99
C GLY A 50 -8.26 -13.59 13.95
N CYS A 51 -9.23 -12.66 14.08
CA CYS A 51 -10.28 -12.46 13.08
C CYS A 51 -9.68 -12.03 11.73
N VAL A 52 -8.78 -11.04 11.72
CA VAL A 52 -8.14 -10.59 10.46
C VAL A 52 -7.43 -11.75 9.79
N ARG A 53 -6.68 -12.55 10.56
CA ARG A 53 -5.95 -13.72 10.04
C ARG A 53 -6.87 -14.77 9.45
N SER A 54 -8.06 -15.00 10.01
CA SER A 54 -9.00 -16.00 9.47
C SER A 54 -9.68 -15.59 8.17
N GLU A 55 -9.77 -14.28 7.89
CA GLU A 55 -10.30 -13.77 6.62
C GLU A 55 -9.27 -13.82 5.48
N LEU A 56 -7.99 -14.04 5.79
CA LEU A 56 -6.92 -14.21 4.80
C LEU A 56 -6.89 -15.64 4.24
N PRO A 57 -6.44 -15.84 3.00
CA PRO A 57 -6.26 -17.18 2.44
C PRO A 57 -5.35 -18.05 3.31
N ALA A 58 -5.68 -19.33 3.43
CA ALA A 58 -4.94 -20.26 4.28
C ALA A 58 -3.45 -20.41 3.90
N GLN A 59 -3.10 -20.17 2.63
CA GLN A 59 -1.72 -20.23 2.14
C GLN A 59 -0.87 -18.99 2.44
N VAL A 60 -1.50 -17.89 2.87
CA VAL A 60 -0.80 -16.62 3.14
C VAL A 60 -0.08 -16.71 4.48
N LYS A 61 1.21 -16.36 4.46
CA LYS A 61 2.03 -16.33 5.68
C LYS A 61 1.75 -15.06 6.44
N THR A 62 1.65 -15.19 7.75
CA THR A 62 1.40 -14.05 8.65
C THR A 62 2.29 -14.12 9.87
N TYR A 63 2.78 -12.98 10.30
CA TYR A 63 3.74 -12.84 11.40
C TYR A 63 3.25 -11.79 12.38
N GLU A 64 3.11 -12.17 13.64
CA GLU A 64 2.72 -11.24 14.70
C GLU A 64 3.97 -10.75 15.45
N ILE A 65 4.15 -9.43 15.52
CA ILE A 65 5.23 -8.78 16.24
C ILE A 65 4.61 -7.91 17.33
N GLN A 66 4.87 -8.27 18.59
CA GLN A 66 4.49 -7.47 19.73
C GLN A 66 5.57 -6.41 20.04
N SER A 67 5.14 -5.19 20.32
CA SER A 67 5.97 -4.07 20.78
C SER A 67 5.36 -3.50 22.07
N SER A 68 6.01 -2.52 22.69
CA SER A 68 5.61 -1.98 24.01
C SER A 68 4.17 -1.45 24.07
N ASP A 69 3.67 -0.88 22.99
CA ASP A 69 2.37 -0.18 22.91
C ASP A 69 1.51 -0.63 21.73
N SER A 70 2.00 -1.58 20.94
CA SER A 70 1.37 -2.02 19.70
C SER A 70 1.60 -3.50 19.41
N VAL A 71 0.68 -4.08 18.65
CA VAL A 71 0.82 -5.42 18.07
C VAL A 71 0.63 -5.29 16.57
N ARG A 72 1.56 -5.86 15.80
CA ARG A 72 1.58 -5.78 14.34
C ARG A 72 1.43 -7.17 13.75
N LEU A 73 0.52 -7.34 12.79
CA LEU A 73 0.37 -8.52 11.97
C LEU A 73 0.89 -8.19 10.56
N PHE A 74 2.03 -8.74 10.20
CA PHE A 74 2.62 -8.64 8.87
C PHE A 74 2.14 -9.79 7.98
N VAL A 75 2.01 -9.51 6.68
CA VAL A 75 1.63 -10.46 5.63
C VAL A 75 2.84 -10.72 4.73
N GLU A 76 3.13 -12.00 4.46
CA GLU A 76 4.26 -12.54 3.67
C GLU A 76 5.68 -12.24 4.19
N SER A 77 5.94 -11.08 4.80
CA SER A 77 7.26 -10.70 5.29
C SER A 77 7.18 -9.75 6.49
N THR A 78 8.08 -9.90 7.46
CA THR A 78 8.25 -8.93 8.57
C THR A 78 9.11 -7.73 8.21
N ASP A 79 9.78 -7.78 7.05
CA ASP A 79 10.49 -6.65 6.45
C ASP A 79 9.44 -5.73 5.81
N PRO A 80 9.22 -4.50 6.31
CA PRO A 80 8.19 -3.60 5.81
C PRO A 80 8.36 -3.26 4.33
N ASP A 81 9.60 -3.34 3.80
CA ASP A 81 9.89 -3.09 2.40
C ASP A 81 9.45 -4.23 1.47
N LYS A 82 9.15 -5.40 2.05
CA LYS A 82 8.77 -6.63 1.34
C LYS A 82 7.43 -7.19 1.79
N ALA A 83 6.78 -6.56 2.76
CA ALA A 83 5.48 -6.99 3.25
C ALA A 83 4.41 -6.63 2.22
N ASP A 84 3.52 -7.59 1.94
CA ASP A 84 2.36 -7.37 1.08
C ASP A 84 1.27 -6.60 1.83
N GLY A 85 1.28 -6.70 3.16
CA GLY A 85 0.33 -6.03 4.03
C GLY A 85 0.78 -5.97 5.49
N LEU A 86 0.18 -5.03 6.21
CA LEU A 86 0.44 -4.79 7.62
C LEU A 86 -0.86 -4.37 8.30
N VAL A 87 -1.19 -5.00 9.42
CA VAL A 87 -2.20 -4.53 10.35
C VAL A 87 -1.54 -4.19 11.67
N GLU A 88 -1.65 -2.94 12.10
CA GLU A 88 -1.11 -2.43 13.35
C GLU A 88 -2.27 -2.09 14.29
N LEU A 89 -2.23 -2.61 15.52
CA LEU A 89 -3.16 -2.28 16.58
C LEU A 89 -2.40 -1.60 17.72
N LYS A 90 -2.80 -0.37 18.08
CA LYS A 90 -2.15 0.44 19.12
C LYS A 90 -3.06 0.68 20.32
N GLY A 91 -2.44 0.75 21.50
CA GLY A 91 -3.06 1.19 22.75
C GLY A 91 -3.44 0.06 23.72
N ALA A 92 -3.54 0.43 25.00
CA ALA A 92 -3.75 -0.50 26.12
C ALA A 92 -5.15 -0.42 26.77
N GLY A 93 -6.08 0.33 26.15
CA GLY A 93 -7.38 0.66 26.75
C GLY A 93 -8.57 -0.21 26.27
N PRO A 94 -9.80 0.17 26.69
CA PRO A 94 -11.05 -0.48 26.26
C PRO A 94 -11.38 -0.22 24.78
N LYS A 95 -10.76 0.80 24.17
CA LYS A 95 -10.76 1.05 22.74
C LYS A 95 -9.31 1.14 22.27
N ARG A 96 -9.01 0.51 21.14
CA ARG A 96 -7.70 0.50 20.48
C ARG A 96 -7.83 1.08 19.08
N GLN A 97 -6.78 1.72 18.61
CA GLN A 97 -6.72 2.22 17.24
C GLN A 97 -6.11 1.13 16.35
N TYR A 98 -6.70 0.90 15.19
CA TYR A 98 -6.10 0.04 14.18
C TYR A 98 -5.75 0.84 12.92
N ALA A 99 -4.70 0.39 12.26
CA ALA A 99 -4.29 0.81 10.93
C ALA A 99 -4.04 -0.46 10.10
N ALA A 100 -4.55 -0.52 8.88
CA ALA A 100 -4.24 -1.58 7.94
C ALA A 100 -3.71 -0.96 6.65
N TYR A 101 -2.67 -1.55 6.09
CA TYR A 101 -1.99 -1.12 4.88
C TYR A 101 -1.84 -2.33 3.98
N GLN A 102 -2.05 -2.16 2.68
CA GLN A 102 -1.88 -3.22 1.70
C GLN A 102 -1.16 -2.66 0.47
N ARG A 103 -0.04 -3.27 0.07
CA ARG A 103 0.81 -2.75 -1.01
C ARG A 103 0.10 -2.79 -2.37
N ASP A 104 -0.44 -3.95 -2.70
CA ASP A 104 -1.07 -4.21 -4.00
C ASP A 104 -2.57 -4.50 -3.84
N ALA A 105 -3.29 -3.58 -3.18
CA ALA A 105 -4.72 -3.77 -2.91
C ALA A 105 -5.54 -3.89 -4.20
N TRP A 106 -5.07 -3.36 -5.33
CA TRP A 106 -5.70 -3.57 -6.63
C TRP A 106 -5.74 -5.05 -7.05
N TYR A 107 -4.66 -5.80 -6.82
CA TYR A 107 -4.55 -7.21 -7.24
C TYR A 107 -5.42 -8.13 -6.38
N ASP A 108 -5.44 -7.87 -5.07
CA ASP A 108 -6.18 -8.67 -4.09
C ASP A 108 -7.57 -8.10 -3.74
N HIS A 109 -8.00 -7.07 -4.46
CA HIS A 109 -9.25 -6.33 -4.24
C HIS A 109 -9.40 -5.79 -2.81
N GLY A 110 -8.32 -5.33 -2.18
CA GLY A 110 -8.34 -4.70 -0.86
C GLY A 110 -8.71 -5.66 0.28
N ARG A 111 -8.59 -6.98 0.07
CA ARG A 111 -9.04 -8.00 1.02
C ARG A 111 -8.53 -7.81 2.45
N LEU A 112 -7.28 -7.40 2.64
CA LEU A 112 -6.74 -7.17 3.98
C LEU A 112 -7.42 -5.96 4.65
N LEU A 113 -7.70 -4.91 3.87
CA LEU A 113 -8.36 -3.70 4.35
C LEU A 113 -9.83 -3.99 4.71
N ASP A 114 -10.51 -4.77 3.88
CA ASP A 114 -11.88 -5.23 4.15
C ASP A 114 -11.94 -6.13 5.38
N ALA A 115 -10.99 -7.05 5.54
CA ALA A 115 -10.87 -7.89 6.73
C ALA A 115 -10.65 -7.04 7.99
N ALA A 116 -9.75 -6.05 7.94
CA ALA A 116 -9.52 -5.14 9.05
C ALA A 116 -10.79 -4.37 9.44
N LEU A 117 -11.51 -3.84 8.45
CA LEU A 117 -12.77 -3.13 8.68
C LEU A 117 -13.86 -4.05 9.24
N LEU A 118 -14.05 -5.23 8.68
CA LEU A 118 -15.03 -6.23 9.13
C LEU A 118 -14.76 -6.63 10.59
N CYS A 119 -13.51 -7.01 10.88
CA CYS A 119 -13.09 -7.47 12.19
C CYS A 119 -13.09 -6.36 13.25
N SER A 120 -13.13 -5.08 12.86
CA SER A 120 -13.22 -3.98 13.83
C SER A 120 -14.58 -3.91 14.54
N LYS A 121 -15.64 -4.38 13.87
CA LYS A 121 -17.06 -4.26 14.29
C LYS A 121 -17.68 -5.56 14.80
N ALA A 122 -17.13 -6.71 14.39
CA ALA A 122 -17.65 -8.04 14.73
C ALA A 122 -17.49 -8.37 16.22
#